data_AF-A0A7C2VH87-F1
#
_entry.id   AF-A0A7C2VH87-F1
#
_cell.length_a   1.000
_cell.length_b   1.000
_cell.length_c   1.000
_cell.angle_alpha   90.00
_cell.angle_beta   90.00
_cell.angle_gamma   90.00
#
_symmetry.space_group_name_H-M   'P 1'
#
loop_
_entity.id
_entity.type
_entity.pdbx_description
1 polymer ?
#
loop_
_entity_poly.entity_id
_entity_poly.type
_entity_poly.pdbx_seq_one_letter_code
_entity_poly.pdbx_strand_id
1 'polypeptide(L)'
;MLTLLAKLEQATIARSRHISGASVKPRFRIMAEVESDANLHASCPEIGERTVNLVIKRERYYDWAWLQNAFLADRVSVVVKPEGEGARLVMNGDLSVCCFSIWHRRNGEHWCLQWQLP
;
A
#
# COMPACT_ATOMS: atom_id res chain seq x y z
N MET A 1 -11.42 12.41 -35.73
CA MET A 1 -11.55 11.29 -34.77
C MET A 1 -11.11 11.65 -33.33
N LEU A 2 -10.39 12.76 -33.10
CA LEU A 2 -9.93 13.17 -31.76
C LEU A 2 -10.99 13.87 -30.89
N THR A 3 -12.03 14.45 -31.49
CA THR A 3 -13.12 15.18 -30.79
C THR A 3 -14.13 14.29 -30.06
N LEU A 4 -14.16 12.98 -30.35
CA LEU A 4 -15.06 12.03 -29.69
C LEU A 4 -14.53 11.55 -28.34
N LEU A 5 -13.20 11.52 -28.15
CA LEU A 5 -12.55 11.05 -26.92
C LEU A 5 -12.65 12.07 -25.78
N ALA A 6 -12.71 13.36 -26.10
CA ALA A 6 -12.81 14.44 -25.11
C ALA A 6 -14.19 14.53 -24.41
N LYS A 7 -15.18 13.75 -24.86
CA LYS A 7 -16.55 13.75 -24.32
C LYS A 7 -16.85 12.56 -23.40
N LEU A 8 -15.88 11.68 -23.16
CA LEU A 8 -16.07 10.50 -22.33
C LEU A 8 -15.70 10.83 -20.88
N GLU A 9 -16.67 10.74 -19.98
CA GLU A 9 -16.40 10.81 -18.55
C GLU A 9 -15.44 9.68 -18.13
N GLN A 10 -14.52 10.00 -17.22
CA GLN A 10 -13.40 9.13 -16.80
C GLN A 10 -13.85 7.72 -16.36
N ALA A 11 -15.09 7.59 -15.85
CA ALA A 11 -15.69 6.31 -15.49
C ALA A 11 -15.99 5.37 -16.68
N THR A 12 -16.16 5.91 -17.89
CA THR A 12 -16.47 5.12 -19.09
C THR A 12 -15.22 4.45 -19.69
N ILE A 13 -14.04 5.03 -19.42
CA ILE A 13 -12.75 4.52 -19.93
C ILE A 13 -12.32 3.24 -19.17
N ALA A 14 -12.78 3.06 -17.94
CA ALA A 14 -12.39 1.96 -17.07
C ALA A 14 -13.32 0.73 -17.17
N ARG A 15 -13.83 0.39 -18.37
CA ARG A 15 -14.34 -0.96 -18.60
C ARG A 15 -13.17 -1.88 -18.93
N SER A 16 -12.73 -2.63 -17.93
CA SER A 16 -11.83 -3.78 -18.09
C SER A 16 -12.40 -4.71 -19.17
N ARG A 17 -11.88 -4.59 -20.39
CA ARG A 17 -12.06 -5.60 -21.42
C ARG A 17 -10.91 -6.58 -21.28
N HIS A 18 -11.25 -7.82 -21.00
CA HIS A 18 -10.30 -8.92 -21.10
C HIS A 18 -9.92 -9.11 -22.57
N ILE A 19 -8.76 -8.57 -22.97
CA ILE A 19 -8.21 -8.76 -24.32
C ILE A 19 -7.28 -9.96 -24.27
N SER A 20 -7.63 -11.05 -24.95
CA SER A 20 -6.78 -12.25 -25.04
C SER A 20 -5.44 -11.89 -25.67
N GLY A 21 -4.33 -12.11 -24.94
CA GLY A 21 -2.98 -11.79 -25.39
C GLY A 21 -2.40 -10.48 -24.82
N ALA A 22 -3.18 -9.71 -24.05
CA ALA A 22 -2.64 -8.55 -23.35
C ALA A 22 -1.79 -8.99 -22.15
N SER A 23 -0.46 -8.87 -22.26
CA SER A 23 0.44 -9.00 -21.12
C SER A 23 0.23 -7.84 -20.16
N VAL A 24 -0.41 -8.10 -19.02
CA VAL A 24 -0.47 -7.14 -17.91
C VAL A 24 0.90 -7.13 -17.25
N LYS A 25 1.81 -6.28 -17.73
CA LYS A 25 3.07 -6.01 -17.04
C LYS A 25 2.75 -5.19 -15.77
N PRO A 26 3.09 -5.68 -14.57
CA PRO A 26 3.00 -4.87 -13.36
C PRO A 26 3.86 -3.62 -13.55
N ARG A 27 3.26 -2.44 -13.42
CA ARG A 27 4.00 -1.17 -13.49
C ARG A 27 4.45 -0.82 -12.08
N PHE A 28 5.75 -0.89 -11.83
CA PHE A 28 6.35 -0.25 -10.66
C PHE A 28 6.33 1.27 -10.91
N ARG A 29 5.59 2.01 -10.08
CA ARG A 29 5.56 3.48 -10.11
C ARG A 29 6.25 4.00 -8.85
N ILE A 30 7.36 4.70 -9.03
CA ILE A 30 7.93 5.55 -7.99
C ILE A 30 7.21 6.90 -8.14
N MET A 31 6.34 7.24 -7.19
CA MET A 31 5.52 8.45 -7.23
C MET A 31 6.13 9.49 -6.29
N ALA A 32 6.72 10.54 -6.86
CA ALA A 32 6.97 11.79 -6.15
C ALA A 32 5.87 12.75 -6.62
N GLU A 33 4.77 12.85 -5.87
CA GLU A 33 3.56 13.55 -6.32
C GLU A 33 3.36 14.91 -5.66
N VAL A 34 2.90 15.84 -6.51
CA VAL A 34 2.61 17.27 -6.26
C VAL A 34 1.13 17.51 -5.92
N GLU A 35 0.26 16.48 -6.00
CA GLU A 35 -1.16 16.59 -5.59
C GLU A 35 -1.42 16.05 -4.18
N SER A 36 -2.14 16.85 -3.39
CA SER A 36 -2.31 16.69 -1.93
C SER A 36 -3.19 15.52 -1.49
N ASP A 37 -4.12 15.08 -2.34
CA ASP A 37 -5.17 14.11 -1.94
C ASP A 37 -4.66 12.67 -1.83
N ALA A 38 -3.54 12.35 -2.47
CA ALA A 38 -2.89 11.04 -2.38
C ALA A 38 -1.68 11.04 -1.44
N ASN A 39 -1.35 12.18 -0.83
CA ASN A 39 -0.22 12.28 0.06
C ASN A 39 -0.57 11.76 1.45
N LEU A 40 -0.17 10.51 1.71
CA LEU A 40 -0.36 9.86 3.01
C LEU A 40 0.27 10.66 4.17
N HIS A 41 1.34 11.43 3.92
CA HIS A 41 1.96 12.27 4.95
C HIS A 41 1.13 13.51 5.30
N ALA A 42 0.26 13.97 4.40
CA ALA A 42 -0.65 15.09 4.68
C ALA A 42 -1.95 14.63 5.34
N SER A 43 -2.42 13.42 5.00
CA SER A 43 -3.70 12.89 5.46
C SER A 43 -3.62 11.98 6.69
N CYS A 44 -2.44 11.42 7.00
CA CYS A 44 -2.25 10.47 8.09
C CYS A 44 -1.17 10.99 9.06
N PRO A 45 -1.56 11.68 10.15
CA PRO A 45 -0.61 12.21 11.14
C PRO A 45 0.21 11.12 11.86
N GLU A 46 -0.22 9.87 11.79
CA GLU A 46 0.49 8.70 12.32
C GLU A 46 1.79 8.41 11.55
N ILE A 47 1.88 8.85 10.28
CA ILE A 47 3.08 8.69 9.46
C ILE A 47 4.04 9.83 9.77
N GLY A 48 5.01 9.53 10.64
CA GLY A 48 6.02 10.49 11.09
C GLY A 48 6.99 10.95 9.99
N GLU A 49 7.68 12.06 10.25
CA GLU A 49 8.74 12.57 9.38
C GLU A 49 9.95 11.62 9.33
N ARG A 50 10.70 11.67 8.22
CA ARG A 50 11.91 10.85 7.98
C ARG A 50 11.65 9.34 8.13
N THR A 51 10.56 8.87 7.54
CA THR A 51 10.16 7.46 7.57
C THR A 51 10.15 6.84 6.18
N VAL A 52 10.35 5.53 6.13
CA VAL A 52 10.09 4.71 4.95
C VAL A 52 8.86 3.86 5.25
N ASN A 53 7.83 3.98 4.40
CA ASN A 53 6.54 3.36 4.64
C ASN A 53 6.21 2.40 3.51
N LEU A 54 5.90 1.16 3.85
CA LEU A 54 5.23 0.22 2.96
C LEU A 54 3.74 0.21 3.32
N VAL A 55 2.90 0.65 2.38
CA VAL A 55 1.45 0.71 2.59
C VAL A 55 0.77 -0.40 1.80
N ILE A 56 0.01 -1.24 2.50
CA ILE A 56 -0.65 -2.43 1.96
C ILE A 56 -2.14 -2.26 2.19
N LYS A 57 -2.96 -2.34 1.13
CA LYS A 57 -4.42 -2.32 1.29
C LYS A 57 -4.88 -3.54 2.10
N ARG A 58 -5.68 -3.32 3.14
CA ARG A 58 -6.15 -4.40 4.01
C ARG A 58 -7.43 -5.00 3.45
N GLU A 59 -7.31 -6.20 2.89
CA GLU A 59 -8.46 -6.99 2.44
C GLU A 59 -8.98 -7.87 3.58
N ARG A 60 -10.22 -8.36 3.47
CA ARG A 60 -10.93 -9.09 4.55
C ARG A 60 -10.14 -10.28 5.15
N TYR A 61 -9.26 -10.90 4.36
CA TYR A 61 -8.51 -12.10 4.74
C TYR A 61 -7.03 -11.82 5.04
N TYR A 62 -6.63 -10.55 5.07
CA TYR A 62 -5.25 -10.18 5.38
C TYR A 62 -5.11 -10.05 6.90
N ASP A 63 -4.68 -11.14 7.51
CA ASP A 63 -4.32 -11.24 8.92
C ASP A 63 -2.79 -11.32 9.11
N TRP A 64 -2.34 -11.45 10.36
CA TRP A 64 -0.91 -11.50 10.67
C TRP A 64 -0.22 -12.72 10.05
N ALA A 65 -0.91 -13.85 9.97
CA ALA A 65 -0.36 -15.06 9.35
C ALA A 65 -0.18 -14.86 7.84
N TRP A 66 -1.14 -14.22 7.17
CA TRP A 66 -1.02 -13.82 5.77
C TRP A 66 0.20 -12.91 5.57
N LEU A 67 0.37 -11.89 6.41
CA LEU A 67 1.50 -10.97 6.31
C LEU A 67 2.84 -11.71 6.43
N GLN A 68 2.97 -12.57 7.44
CA GLN A 68 4.18 -13.37 7.65
C GLN A 68 4.46 -14.27 6.44
N ASN A 69 3.44 -14.92 5.89
CA ASN A 69 3.58 -15.77 4.71
C ASN A 69 3.97 -14.97 3.46
N ALA A 70 3.44 -13.76 3.28
CA ALA A 70 3.79 -12.88 2.18
C ALA A 70 5.28 -12.49 2.22
N PHE A 71 5.78 -12.05 3.38
CA PHE A 71 7.20 -11.75 3.55
C PHE A 71 8.09 -12.99 3.44
N LEU A 72 7.63 -14.14 3.96
CA LEU A 72 8.37 -15.40 3.86
C LEU A 72 8.54 -15.86 2.41
N ALA A 73 7.55 -15.64 1.55
CA ALA A 73 7.65 -15.91 0.12
C ALA A 73 8.78 -15.09 -0.55
N ASP A 74 9.03 -13.89 -0.04
CA ASP A 74 10.14 -13.02 -0.45
C ASP A 74 11.43 -13.26 0.35
N ARG A 75 11.50 -14.36 1.12
CA ARG A 75 12.63 -14.77 1.96
C ARG A 75 12.96 -13.78 3.08
N VAL A 76 11.96 -13.04 3.56
CA VAL A 76 12.05 -12.15 4.72
C VAL A 76 11.35 -12.83 5.90
N SER A 77 12.09 -13.11 6.98
CA SER A 77 11.48 -13.66 8.19
C SER A 77 10.88 -12.52 9.01
N VAL A 78 9.62 -12.63 9.42
CA VAL A 78 8.93 -11.61 10.21
C VAL A 78 8.36 -12.20 11.49
N VAL A 79 8.74 -11.62 12.63
CA VAL A 79 8.11 -11.89 13.93
C VAL A 79 7.17 -10.74 14.25
N VAL A 80 5.89 -11.05 14.39
CA VAL A 80 4.84 -10.10 14.77
C VAL A 80 4.74 -10.04 16.29
N LYS A 81 4.90 -8.86 16.86
CA LYS A 81 4.69 -8.57 18.29
C LYS A 81 3.54 -7.57 18.42
N PRO A 82 2.31 -8.01 18.76
CA PRO A 82 1.18 -7.11 18.91
C PRO A 82 1.45 -5.99 19.93
N GLU A 83 1.10 -4.76 19.57
CA GLU A 83 1.28 -3.57 20.41
C GLU A 83 0.00 -2.71 20.29
N GLY A 84 -0.90 -2.81 21.27
CA GLY A 84 -2.19 -2.10 21.24
C GLY A 84 -3.05 -2.53 20.04
N GLU A 85 -3.48 -1.56 19.23
CA GLU A 85 -4.25 -1.80 18.00
C GLU A 85 -3.37 -2.15 16.78
N GLY A 86 -2.04 -2.06 16.92
CA GLY A 86 -1.07 -2.39 15.89
C GLY A 86 -0.12 -3.52 16.28
N ALA A 87 1.07 -3.53 15.69
CA ALA A 87 2.12 -4.48 16.02
C ALA A 87 3.51 -3.90 15.71
N ARG A 88 4.51 -4.36 16.45
CA ARG A 88 5.92 -4.28 16.04
C ARG A 88 6.28 -5.50 15.21
N LEU A 89 6.86 -5.28 14.04
CA LEU A 89 7.40 -6.31 13.18
C LEU A 89 8.91 -6.32 13.34
N VAL A 90 9.48 -7.47 13.72
CA VAL A 90 10.93 -7.67 13.67
C VAL A 90 11.23 -8.49 12.43
N MET A 91 11.84 -7.85 11.44
CA MET A 91 12.22 -8.45 10.16
C MET A 91 13.68 -8.88 10.23
N ASN A 92 13.98 -10.11 9.81
CA ASN A 92 15.32 -10.70 9.77
C ASN A 92 16.13 -10.64 11.08
N GLY A 93 15.47 -10.38 12.21
CA GLY A 93 16.03 -10.39 13.56
C GLY A 93 16.49 -9.02 14.08
N ASP A 94 16.71 -8.03 13.21
CA ASP A 94 17.31 -6.74 13.57
C ASP A 94 16.49 -5.52 13.14
N LEU A 95 15.80 -5.60 12.00
CA LEU A 95 15.00 -4.50 11.49
C LEU A 95 13.64 -4.43 12.19
N SER A 96 13.45 -3.39 13.00
CA SER A 96 12.21 -3.13 13.74
C SER A 96 11.32 -2.13 12.99
N VAL A 97 10.10 -2.54 12.65
CA VAL A 97 9.13 -1.76 11.87
C VAL A 97 7.82 -1.67 12.66
N CYS A 98 7.23 -0.49 12.75
CA CYS A 98 5.91 -0.30 13.33
C CYS A 98 4.84 -0.61 12.29
N CYS A 99 3.82 -1.37 12.66
CA CYS A 99 2.68 -1.69 11.80
C CYS A 99 1.39 -1.17 12.46
N PHE A 100 0.66 -0.33 11.75
CA PHE A 100 -0.62 0.21 12.21
C PHE A 100 -1.58 0.40 11.04
N SER A 101 -2.87 0.53 11.34
CA SER A 101 -3.89 0.78 10.32
C SER A 101 -4.03 2.27 10.03
N ILE A 102 -4.17 2.61 8.75
CA ILE A 102 -4.58 3.93 8.28
C ILE A 102 -5.85 3.81 7.44
N TRP A 103 -6.72 4.80 7.50
CA TRP A 103 -8.00 4.77 6.78
C TRP A 103 -8.05 5.79 5.65
N HIS A 104 -8.20 5.31 4.42
CA HIS A 104 -8.41 6.17 3.27
C HIS A 104 -9.90 6.27 2.93
N ARG A 105 -10.43 7.50 2.83
CA ARG A 105 -11.87 7.79 2.66
C ARG A 105 -12.55 6.99 1.54
N ARG A 106 -11.87 6.76 0.42
CA ARG A 106 -12.42 6.04 -0.75
C ARG A 106 -11.95 4.60 -0.89
N ASN A 107 -10.81 4.25 -0.28
CA ASN A 107 -10.14 2.97 -0.52
C ASN A 107 -10.17 2.03 0.70
N GLY A 108 -10.73 2.50 1.80
CA GLY A 108 -10.85 1.75 3.04
C GLY A 108 -9.54 1.68 3.81
N GLU A 109 -9.41 0.61 4.59
CA GLU A 109 -8.29 0.37 5.49
C GLU A 109 -7.03 -0.08 4.75
N HIS A 110 -5.88 0.42 5.21
CA HIS A 110 -4.56 -0.03 4.80
C HIS A 110 -3.71 -0.30 6.03
N TRP A 111 -2.78 -1.23 5.94
CA TRP A 111 -1.67 -1.35 6.87
C TRP A 111 -0.51 -0.49 6.40
N CYS A 112 -0.03 0.36 7.30
CA CYS A 112 1.21 1.11 7.15
C CYS A 112 2.30 0.40 7.95
N LEU A 113 3.32 -0.10 7.25
CA LEU A 113 4.55 -0.63 7.83
C LEU A 113 5.60 0.47 7.76
N GLN A 114 5.83 1.12 8.89
CA GLN A 114 6.67 2.30 9.02
C GLN A 114 8.00 1.97 9.67
N TRP A 115 9.09 2.25 8.95
CA TRP A 115 10.45 2.22 9.47
C TRP A 115 11.00 3.63 9.63
N GLN A 116 11.61 3.91 10.77
CA GLN A 116 12.25 5.20 11.04
C GLN A 116 13.67 5.21 10.45
N LEU A 117 13.98 6.20 9.61
CA LEU A 117 15.35 6.38 9.14
C LEU A 117 16.27 6.78 10.31
N PRO A 118 17.53 6.31 10.32
CA PRO A 118 18.54 6.75 11.26
C PRO A 118 18.82 8.27 11.22
#